data_AF-L8WVS5-F1
#
_entry.id   AF-L8WVS5-F1
#
_cell.length_a   1.000
_cell.length_b   1.000
_cell.length_c   1.000
_cell.angle_alpha   90.00
_cell.angle_beta   90.00
_cell.angle_gamma   90.00
#
_symmetry.space_group_name_H-M   'P 1'
#
loop_
_entity.id
_entity.type
_entity.pdbx_description
1 polymer ?
#
loop_
_entity_poly.entity_id
_entity_poly.type
_entity_poly.pdbx_seq_one_letter_code
_entity_poly.pdbx_strand_id
1 'polypeptide(L)'
;MYIAGLGLPFAEPQALNGLACASLAGSFYLSFPGSGHWKNTEKKAGKAVHMPKGSRGLYISIAHGLVLLGPSLLFLFTIPPNKFAQPDWLTKYALPEATPRVYYVVRMGSCASLWWAGLIMTRCFKHLDAQWNYIGIEQLCDASDGKYDCTYRDVLNIPPARVSNIAPYGRGRSGIGYLPPHWAC
;
A
#
# COMPACT_ATOMS: atom_id res chain seq x y z
N MET A 1 19.17 -1.24 -31.16
CA MET A 1 18.10 -0.21 -31.00
C MET A 1 18.74 1.04 -30.40
N TYR A 2 18.37 2.24 -30.86
CA TYR A 2 18.89 3.48 -30.30
C TYR A 2 17.91 4.03 -29.26
N ILE A 3 18.37 4.23 -28.03
CA ILE A 3 17.62 4.94 -26.99
C ILE A 3 18.33 6.28 -26.81
N ALA A 4 17.63 7.39 -27.10
CA ALA A 4 18.18 8.75 -27.01
C ALA A 4 19.51 8.95 -27.80
N GLY A 5 19.66 8.28 -28.95
CA GLY A 5 20.86 8.37 -29.78
C GLY A 5 22.04 7.49 -29.35
N LEU A 6 21.96 6.82 -28.19
CA LEU A 6 22.92 5.79 -27.80
C LEU A 6 22.56 4.44 -28.42
N GLY A 7 23.47 3.91 -29.24
CA GLY A 7 23.38 2.57 -29.81
C GLY A 7 23.67 1.53 -28.75
N LEU A 8 22.66 1.15 -27.98
CA LEU A 8 22.81 0.12 -26.96
C LEU A 8 22.75 -1.27 -27.62
N PRO A 9 23.66 -2.20 -27.26
CA PRO A 9 23.70 -3.56 -27.80
C PRO A 9 22.62 -4.45 -27.14
N PHE A 10 21.38 -3.94 -27.06
CA PHE A 10 20.24 -4.70 -26.54
C PHE A 10 19.38 -5.21 -27.68
N ALA A 11 18.93 -6.45 -27.53
CA ALA A 11 17.85 -6.99 -28.33
C ALA A 11 16.56 -6.21 -28.04
N GLU A 12 15.69 -6.07 -29.03
CA GLU A 12 14.41 -5.38 -28.91
C GLU A 12 13.56 -5.81 -27.69
N PRO A 13 13.40 -7.11 -27.36
CA PRO A 13 12.69 -7.53 -26.16
C PRO A 13 13.39 -7.13 -24.85
N GLN A 14 14.73 -7.04 -24.83
CA GLN A 14 15.47 -6.58 -23.64
C GLN A 14 15.24 -5.10 -23.39
N ALA A 15 15.18 -4.28 -24.45
CA ALA A 15 14.87 -2.86 -24.33
C ALA A 15 13.46 -2.62 -23.76
N LEU A 16 12.47 -3.39 -24.21
CA LEU A 16 11.11 -3.33 -23.67
C LEU A 16 11.01 -3.78 -22.22
N ASN A 17 11.72 -4.85 -21.85
CA ASN A 17 11.77 -5.31 -20.46
C ASN A 17 12.44 -4.26 -19.57
N GLY A 18 13.50 -3.61 -20.05
CA GLY A 18 14.13 -2.47 -19.38
C GLY A 18 13.16 -1.31 -19.18
N LEU A 19 12.39 -0.95 -20.21
CA LEU A 19 11.37 0.10 -20.11
C LEU A 19 10.27 -0.27 -19.10
N ALA A 20 9.83 -1.52 -19.09
CA ALA A 20 8.83 -2.02 -18.13
C ALA A 20 9.37 -1.97 -16.70
N CYS A 21 10.62 -2.42 -16.47
CA CYS A 21 11.28 -2.32 -15.17
C CYS A 21 11.38 -0.87 -14.71
N ALA A 22 11.85 0.04 -15.60
CA ALA A 22 11.99 1.45 -15.28
C ALA A 22 10.64 2.11 -14.96
N SER A 23 9.60 1.81 -15.73
CA SER A 23 8.25 2.34 -15.52
C SER A 23 7.64 1.84 -14.22
N LEU A 24 7.82 0.56 -13.91
CA LEU A 24 7.34 -0.03 -12.67
C LEU A 24 8.07 0.55 -11.45
N ALA A 25 9.41 0.62 -11.50
CA ALA A 25 10.23 1.23 -10.44
C ALA A 25 9.89 2.72 -10.26
N GLY A 26 9.73 3.46 -11.35
CA GLY A 26 9.33 4.87 -11.34
C GLY A 26 7.94 5.06 -10.74
N SER A 27 6.97 4.23 -11.10
CA SER A 27 5.62 4.25 -10.52
C SER A 27 5.66 3.99 -9.01
N PHE A 28 6.43 2.99 -8.56
CA PHE A 28 6.61 2.74 -7.12
C PHE A 28 7.24 3.94 -6.41
N TYR A 29 8.30 4.50 -7.00
CA TYR A 29 8.98 5.66 -6.44
C TYR A 29 8.05 6.88 -6.30
N LEU A 30 7.23 7.16 -7.31
CA LEU A 30 6.23 8.24 -7.26
C LEU A 30 5.10 7.97 -6.26
N SER A 31 4.70 6.71 -6.14
CA SER A 31 3.60 6.32 -5.26
C SER A 31 4.04 6.29 -3.80
N PHE A 32 5.32 6.08 -3.51
CA PHE A 32 5.78 5.85 -2.15
C PHE A 32 5.64 7.13 -1.30
N PRO A 33 4.77 7.14 -0.28
CA PRO A 33 4.68 8.28 0.63
C PRO A 33 5.99 8.36 1.41
N GLY A 34 6.76 9.42 1.17
CA GLY A 34 8.05 9.62 1.85
C GLY A 34 7.91 9.63 3.38
N SER A 35 9.02 9.44 4.09
CA SER A 35 9.05 9.36 5.56
C SER A 35 8.40 10.55 6.29
N GLY A 36 8.37 11.73 5.66
CA GLY A 36 7.70 12.91 6.17
C GLY A 36 6.17 12.81 6.18
N HIS A 37 5.57 12.07 5.23
CA HIS A 37 4.12 11.86 5.18
C HIS A 37 3.66 11.04 6.38
N TRP A 38 4.32 9.92 6.66
CA TRP A 38 4.03 9.09 7.84
C TRP A 38 4.10 9.85 9.16
N LYS A 39 5.13 10.69 9.34
CA LYS A 39 5.25 11.54 10.53
C LYS A 39 4.12 12.56 10.64
N ASN A 40 3.67 13.11 9.53
CA ASN A 40 2.56 14.07 9.51
C ASN A 40 1.22 13.38 9.76
N THR A 41 1.01 12.19 9.20
CA THR A 41 -0.16 11.34 9.47
C THR A 41 -0.22 10.98 10.95
N GLU A 42 0.89 10.50 11.55
CA GLU A 42 0.94 10.16 12.98
C GLU A 42 0.66 11.38 13.87
N LYS A 43 1.13 12.58 13.49
CA LYS A 43 0.82 13.82 14.20
C LYS A 43 -0.65 14.21 14.11
N LYS A 44 -1.30 13.99 12.97
CA LYS A 44 -2.69 14.42 12.72
C LYS A 44 -3.73 13.41 13.22
N ALA A 45 -3.44 12.13 13.08
CA ALA A 45 -4.33 11.03 13.43
C ALA A 45 -4.12 10.58 14.90
N GLY A 46 -2.93 10.84 15.46
CA GLY A 46 -2.55 10.34 16.77
C GLY A 46 -1.89 8.97 16.68
N LYS A 47 -1.41 8.46 17.82
CA LYS A 47 -0.80 7.13 17.87
C LYS A 47 -1.91 6.08 17.95
N ALA A 48 -1.76 5.00 17.18
CA ALA A 48 -2.61 3.83 17.32
C ALA A 48 -2.35 3.19 18.69
N VAL A 49 -3.35 3.21 19.58
CA VAL A 49 -3.22 2.68 20.95
C VAL A 49 -3.75 1.26 21.04
N HIS A 50 -4.75 0.92 20.24
CA HIS A 50 -5.31 -0.42 20.19
C HIS A 50 -5.43 -0.94 18.76
N MET A 51 -4.64 -1.97 18.48
CA MET A 51 -4.88 -2.88 17.35
C MET A 51 -5.76 -4.06 17.81
N PRO A 52 -6.54 -4.67 16.90
CA PRO A 52 -7.24 -5.91 17.19
C PRO A 52 -6.27 -6.96 17.78
N LYS A 53 -6.64 -7.60 18.90
CA LYS A 53 -5.76 -8.52 19.65
C LYS A 53 -5.40 -9.84 18.92
N GLY A 54 -5.64 -9.94 17.62
CA GLY A 54 -5.44 -11.15 16.84
C GLY A 54 -4.40 -10.98 15.73
N SER A 55 -3.48 -11.94 15.61
CA SER A 55 -2.50 -12.01 14.52
C SER A 55 -3.13 -12.34 13.16
N ARG A 56 -4.38 -12.79 13.12
CA ARG A 56 -5.10 -13.13 11.87
C ARG A 56 -5.15 -11.95 10.89
N GLY A 57 -5.48 -10.75 11.37
CA GLY A 57 -5.53 -9.55 10.53
C GLY A 57 -4.17 -9.21 9.93
N LEU A 58 -3.09 -9.42 10.67
CA LEU A 58 -1.72 -9.22 10.18
C LEU A 58 -1.40 -10.20 9.04
N TYR A 59 -1.67 -11.48 9.21
CA TYR A 59 -1.40 -12.48 8.17
C TYR A 59 -2.23 -12.26 6.90
N ILE A 60 -3.51 -11.90 7.06
CA ILE A 60 -4.37 -11.56 5.92
C ILE A 60 -3.79 -10.36 5.17
N SER A 61 -3.40 -9.30 5.86
CA SER A 61 -2.79 -8.11 5.24
C SER A 61 -1.47 -8.43 4.54
N ILE A 62 -0.61 -9.26 5.14
CA ILE A 62 0.63 -9.72 4.52
C ILE A 62 0.33 -10.53 3.25
N ALA A 63 -0.62 -11.46 3.31
CA ALA A 63 -1.00 -12.29 2.18
C ALA A 63 -1.54 -11.43 1.03
N HIS A 64 -2.42 -10.46 1.31
CA HIS A 64 -2.94 -9.54 0.30
C HIS A 64 -1.81 -8.67 -0.29
N GLY A 65 -0.91 -8.17 0.56
CA GLY A 65 0.26 -7.41 0.11
C GLY A 65 1.17 -8.23 -0.80
N LEU A 66 1.44 -9.49 -0.46
CA LEU A 66 2.27 -10.39 -1.27
C LEU A 66 1.59 -10.77 -2.59
N VAL A 67 0.29 -11.03 -2.60
CA VAL A 67 -0.43 -11.32 -3.86
C VAL A 67 -0.44 -10.10 -4.78
N LEU A 68 -0.65 -8.90 -4.21
CA LEU A 68 -0.72 -7.66 -4.97
C LEU A 68 0.66 -7.20 -5.49
N LEU A 69 1.69 -7.28 -4.66
CA LEU A 69 3.02 -6.72 -4.95
C LEU A 69 4.05 -7.76 -5.35
N GLY A 70 3.86 -9.03 -4.98
CA GLY A 70 4.82 -10.11 -5.18
C GLY A 70 5.25 -10.27 -6.64
N PRO A 71 4.33 -10.37 -7.62
CA PRO A 71 4.71 -10.49 -9.03
C PRO A 71 5.54 -9.29 -9.53
N SER A 72 5.15 -8.08 -9.13
CA SER A 72 5.84 -6.84 -9.50
C SER A 72 7.25 -6.75 -8.91
N LEU A 73 7.39 -7.10 -7.63
CA LEU A 73 8.69 -7.16 -6.95
C LEU A 73 9.56 -8.26 -7.55
N LEU A 74 9.01 -9.44 -7.77
CA LEU A 74 9.72 -10.55 -8.42
C LEU A 74 10.28 -10.09 -9.76
N PHE A 75 9.45 -9.47 -10.62
CA PHE A 75 9.89 -8.93 -11.91
C PHE A 75 11.02 -7.89 -11.75
N LEU A 76 10.88 -6.94 -10.83
CA LEU A 76 11.90 -5.91 -10.56
C LEU A 76 13.22 -6.47 -10.06
N PHE A 77 13.20 -7.54 -9.26
CA PHE A 77 14.42 -8.13 -8.72
C PHE A 77 15.04 -9.18 -9.65
N THR A 78 14.25 -9.84 -10.50
CA THR A 78 14.78 -10.90 -11.38
C THR A 78 15.28 -10.38 -12.71
N ILE A 79 14.63 -9.38 -13.31
CA ILE A 79 14.92 -8.98 -14.69
C ILE A 79 16.23 -8.16 -14.83
N PRO A 80 16.53 -7.17 -13.98
CA PRO A 80 17.76 -6.39 -14.12
C PRO A 80 19.06 -7.21 -13.96
N PRO A 81 19.20 -8.11 -12.98
CA PRO A 81 20.39 -8.97 -12.88
C PRO A 81 20.58 -9.89 -14.10
N ASN A 82 19.48 -10.26 -14.77
CA ASN A 82 19.49 -11.04 -16.01
C ASN A 82 19.67 -10.17 -17.27
N LYS A 83 20.24 -8.96 -17.14
CA LYS A 83 20.48 -8.03 -18.26
C LYS A 83 19.20 -7.74 -19.06
N PHE A 84 18.07 -7.65 -18.37
CA PHE A 84 16.74 -7.45 -18.94
C PHE A 84 16.23 -8.59 -19.85
N ALA A 85 16.90 -9.74 -19.84
CA ALA A 85 16.37 -10.96 -20.43
C ALA A 85 15.38 -11.63 -19.46
N GLN A 86 14.29 -12.16 -20.02
CA GLN A 86 13.33 -12.95 -19.24
C GLN A 86 13.94 -14.34 -18.98
N PRO A 87 14.07 -14.78 -17.72
CA PRO A 87 14.64 -16.07 -17.42
C PRO A 87 13.68 -17.20 -17.84
N ASP A 88 14.22 -18.36 -18.23
CA ASP A 88 13.46 -19.47 -18.80
C ASP A 88 12.29 -19.94 -17.94
N TRP A 89 12.46 -19.91 -16.61
CA TRP A 89 11.40 -20.29 -15.68
C TRP A 89 10.23 -19.31 -15.70
N LEU A 90 10.48 -18.01 -15.96
CA LEU A 90 9.44 -16.98 -16.05
C LEU A 90 8.77 -17.01 -17.43
N THR A 91 9.49 -17.42 -18.48
CA THR A 91 8.95 -17.62 -19.82
C THR A 91 7.82 -18.68 -19.84
N LYS A 92 7.86 -19.66 -18.94
CA LYS A 92 6.78 -20.65 -18.77
C LYS A 92 5.42 -20.07 -18.36
N TYR A 93 5.43 -18.86 -17.78
CA TYR A 93 4.23 -18.12 -17.39
C TYR A 93 3.93 -16.96 -18.35
N ALA A 94 4.64 -16.87 -19.47
CA ALA A 94 4.35 -15.87 -20.47
C ALA A 94 2.97 -16.13 -21.09
N LEU A 95 2.32 -15.05 -21.49
CA LEU A 95 1.11 -15.12 -22.31
C LEU A 95 1.45 -15.80 -23.65
N PRO A 96 0.45 -16.38 -24.33
CA PRO A 96 0.63 -16.96 -25.66
C PRO A 96 1.32 -15.99 -26.62
N GLU A 97 2.06 -16.53 -27.58
CA GLU A 97 2.74 -15.71 -28.59
C GLU A 97 1.75 -14.78 -29.28
N ALA A 98 2.02 -13.48 -29.18
CA ALA A 98 1.28 -12.44 -29.85
C ALA A 98 2.05 -11.99 -31.08
N THR A 99 1.34 -11.44 -32.08
CA THR A 99 2.03 -10.77 -33.19
C THR A 99 2.93 -9.66 -32.62
N PRO A 100 4.13 -9.43 -33.21
CA PRO A 100 5.06 -8.44 -32.69
C PRO A 100 4.40 -7.08 -32.43
N ARG A 101 3.55 -6.62 -33.36
CA ARG A 101 2.79 -5.37 -33.22
C ARG A 101 1.93 -5.34 -31.94
N VAL A 102 1.15 -6.39 -31.68
CA VAL A 102 0.29 -6.45 -30.49
C VAL A 102 1.15 -6.48 -29.22
N TYR A 103 2.25 -7.24 -29.23
CA TYR A 103 3.19 -7.28 -28.13
C TYR A 103 3.75 -5.89 -27.78
N TYR A 104 4.21 -5.13 -28.78
CA TYR A 104 4.71 -3.77 -28.59
C TYR A 104 3.66 -2.82 -28.00
N VAL A 105 2.46 -2.80 -28.60
CA VAL A 105 1.38 -1.90 -28.17
C VAL A 105 0.96 -2.21 -26.73
N VAL A 106 0.80 -3.49 -26.38
CA VAL A 106 0.42 -3.89 -25.03
C VAL A 106 1.51 -3.54 -24.02
N ARG A 107 2.80 -3.75 -24.36
CA ARG A 107 3.92 -3.40 -23.47
C ARG A 107 4.02 -1.90 -23.24
N MET A 108 3.98 -1.10 -24.29
CA MET A 108 4.02 0.36 -24.20
C MET A 108 2.79 0.91 -23.46
N GLY A 109 1.60 0.39 -23.78
CA GLY A 109 0.36 0.75 -23.10
C GLY A 109 0.42 0.44 -21.60
N SER A 110 0.89 -0.76 -21.24
CA SER A 110 1.05 -1.16 -19.84
C SER A 110 2.04 -0.26 -19.09
N CYS A 111 3.16 0.11 -19.72
CA CYS A 111 4.12 1.03 -19.13
C CYS A 111 3.49 2.40 -18.85
N ALA A 112 2.75 2.96 -19.82
CA ALA A 112 2.04 4.23 -19.65
C ALA A 112 0.97 4.14 -18.56
N SER A 113 0.22 3.04 -18.50
CA SER A 113 -0.78 2.80 -17.44
C SER A 113 -0.15 2.70 -16.05
N LEU A 114 1.05 2.12 -15.91
CA LEU A 114 1.78 2.09 -14.64
C LEU A 114 2.11 3.51 -14.16
N TRP A 115 2.65 4.36 -15.04
CA TRP A 115 2.89 5.77 -14.70
C TRP A 115 1.61 6.49 -14.26
N TRP A 116 0.52 6.28 -14.98
CA TRP A 116 -0.77 6.86 -14.64
C TRP A 116 -1.30 6.37 -13.29
N ALA A 117 -1.21 5.06 -13.03
CA ALA A 117 -1.57 4.46 -11.75
C ALA A 117 -0.73 5.05 -10.61
N GLY A 118 0.58 5.24 -10.82
CA GLY A 118 1.44 5.88 -9.84
C GLY A 118 0.99 7.29 -9.47
N LEU A 119 0.65 8.11 -10.48
CA LEU A 119 0.13 9.47 -10.26
C LEU A 119 -1.21 9.49 -9.51
N ILE A 120 -2.14 8.59 -9.87
CA ILE A 120 -3.41 8.43 -9.17
C ILE A 120 -3.14 8.07 -7.72
N MET A 121 -2.26 7.09 -7.47
CA MET A 121 -1.97 6.62 -6.13
C MET A 121 -1.35 7.72 -5.26
N THR A 122 -0.43 8.53 -5.80
CA THR A 122 0.09 9.72 -5.10
C THR A 122 -1.03 10.68 -4.71
N ARG A 123 -2.04 10.89 -5.56
CA ARG A 123 -3.19 11.74 -5.22
C ARG A 123 -4.09 11.09 -4.17
N CYS A 124 -4.32 9.77 -4.25
CA CYS A 124 -5.07 9.03 -3.24
C CYS A 124 -4.40 9.14 -1.87
N PHE A 125 -3.08 8.95 -1.77
CA PHE A 125 -2.36 9.11 -0.50
C PHE A 125 -2.47 10.54 0.04
N LYS A 126 -2.39 11.56 -0.82
CA LYS A 126 -2.57 12.97 -0.42
C LYS A 126 -3.99 13.27 0.06
N HIS A 127 -5.00 12.66 -0.55
CA HIS A 127 -6.40 12.86 -0.14
C HIS A 127 -6.74 12.10 1.14
N LEU A 128 -6.21 10.89 1.29
CA LEU A 128 -6.46 10.07 2.46
C LEU A 128 -5.71 10.62 3.67
N ASP A 129 -4.46 11.10 3.54
CA ASP A 129 -3.65 11.74 4.58
C ASP A 129 -3.83 11.12 5.98
N ALA A 130 -4.62 11.75 6.86
CA ALA A 130 -4.92 11.25 8.20
C ALA A 130 -5.81 9.99 8.25
N GLN A 131 -6.58 9.72 7.21
CA GLN A 131 -7.40 8.52 7.04
C GLN A 131 -6.60 7.32 6.55
N TRP A 132 -5.40 7.53 6.00
CA TRP A 132 -4.51 6.44 5.62
C TRP A 132 -3.78 5.90 6.84
N ASN A 133 -4.53 5.32 7.78
CA ASN A 133 -3.96 4.66 8.94
C ASN A 133 -4.46 3.21 9.05
N TYR A 134 -3.66 2.40 9.74
CA TYR A 134 -4.02 1.03 10.04
C TYR A 134 -5.34 1.02 10.82
N ILE A 135 -6.25 0.10 10.47
CA ILE A 135 -7.51 -0.12 11.19
C ILE A 135 -7.18 -0.34 12.67
N GLY A 136 -7.47 0.66 13.51
CA GLY A 136 -7.13 0.68 14.93
C GLY A 136 -7.79 1.87 15.62
N ILE A 137 -7.89 1.81 16.95
CA ILE A 137 -8.41 2.91 17.76
C ILE A 137 -7.24 3.86 18.04
N GLU A 138 -7.39 5.11 17.65
CA GLU A 138 -6.39 6.17 17.82
C GLU A 138 -6.73 7.01 19.06
N GLN A 139 -5.68 7.40 19.79
CA GLN A 139 -5.80 8.34 20.90
C GLN A 139 -5.15 9.65 20.51
N LEU A 140 -5.97 10.69 20.42
CA LEU A 140 -5.52 12.08 20.31
C LEU A 140 -5.50 12.64 21.72
N CYS A 141 -4.32 13.02 22.21
CA CYS A 141 -4.19 13.72 23.49
C CYS A 141 -3.78 15.15 23.19
N ASP A 142 -4.70 16.09 23.36
CA ASP A 142 -4.41 17.50 23.26
C ASP A 142 -3.87 18.00 24.61
N ALA A 143 -2.66 18.55 24.59
CA ALA A 143 -2.05 19.17 25.75
C ALA A 143 -2.39 20.66 25.80
N SER A 144 -3.68 21.00 25.85
CA SER A 144 -4.13 22.35 26.15
C SER A 144 -4.46 22.46 27.64
N ASP A 145 -3.90 23.47 28.31
CA ASP A 145 -4.22 23.90 29.69
C ASP A 145 -3.80 22.97 30.84
N GLY A 146 -2.80 22.10 30.65
CA GLY A 146 -2.27 21.26 31.74
C GLY A 146 -3.20 20.13 32.18
N LYS A 147 -4.31 19.92 31.47
CA LYS A 147 -5.13 18.70 31.52
C LYS A 147 -4.90 17.91 30.24
N TYR A 148 -4.54 16.63 30.40
CA TYR A 148 -4.52 15.69 29.29
C TYR A 148 -5.97 15.25 29.03
N ASP A 149 -6.66 15.91 28.11
CA ASP A 149 -7.92 15.39 27.60
C ASP A 149 -7.60 14.51 26.39
N CYS A 150 -7.79 13.21 26.56
CA CYS A 150 -7.49 12.24 25.50
C CYS A 150 -8.79 11.72 24.94
N THR A 151 -9.13 12.15 23.73
CA THR A 151 -10.35 11.76 23.03
C THR A 151 -10.06 10.53 22.18
N TYR A 152 -10.82 9.45 22.39
CA TYR A 152 -10.79 8.28 21.52
C TYR A 152 -11.61 8.58 20.27
N ARG A 153 -10.98 8.49 19.10
CA ARG A 153 -11.67 8.65 17.81
C ARG A 153 -11.76 7.29 17.15
N ASP A 154 -12.96 6.74 17.03
CA ASP A 154 -13.18 5.58 16.16
C ASP A 154 -13.11 6.04 14.70
N VAL A 155 -12.19 5.43 13.95
CA VAL A 155 -11.86 5.78 12.55
C VAL A 155 -13.04 5.65 11.59
N LEU A 156 -14.11 4.95 12.00
CA LEU A 156 -15.28 4.71 11.16
C LEU A 156 -16.22 5.91 10.99
N ASN A 157 -15.97 7.05 11.67
CA ASN A 157 -16.81 8.24 11.57
C ASN A 157 -18.31 7.93 11.71
N ILE A 158 -18.63 6.89 12.48
CA ILE A 158 -19.99 6.62 12.91
C ILE A 158 -20.30 7.81 13.82
N PRO A 159 -21.31 8.65 13.49
CA PRO A 159 -21.69 9.74 14.38
C PRO A 159 -21.82 9.13 15.77
N PRO A 160 -21.17 9.70 16.80
CA PRO A 160 -21.19 9.11 18.12
C PRO A 160 -22.65 8.90 18.44
N ALA A 161 -23.09 7.64 18.50
CA ALA A 161 -24.33 7.34 19.18
C ALA A 161 -24.16 8.04 20.52
N ARG A 162 -25.06 8.96 20.84
CA ARG A 162 -25.00 9.74 22.08
C ARG A 162 -25.18 8.74 23.22
N VAL A 163 -24.10 8.06 23.60
CA VAL A 163 -24.01 7.23 24.79
C VAL A 163 -23.78 8.22 25.92
N SER A 164 -24.83 8.97 26.25
CA SER A 164 -24.93 9.59 27.56
C SER A 164 -24.92 8.45 28.56
N ASN A 165 -23.90 8.39 29.41
CA ASN A 165 -23.61 7.39 30.46
C ASN A 165 -22.57 6.32 30.09
N ILE A 166 -21.35 6.73 29.74
CA ILE A 166 -20.18 5.95 30.13
C ILE A 166 -19.62 6.61 31.38
N ALA A 167 -19.94 6.02 32.54
CA ALA A 167 -19.32 6.36 33.81
C ALA A 167 -17.79 6.22 33.71
N PRO A 168 -17.01 7.04 34.44
CA PRO A 168 -15.56 6.96 34.41
C PRO A 168 -15.12 5.52 34.72
N TYR A 169 -14.28 4.96 33.84
CA TYR A 169 -13.69 3.63 34.00
C TYR A 169 -12.88 3.61 35.30
N GLY A 170 -13.53 3.17 36.37
CA GLY A 170 -12.93 2.89 37.65
C GLY A 170 -11.89 1.79 37.47
N ARG A 171 -10.67 2.12 37.88
CA ARG A 171 -9.53 1.21 37.96
C ARG A 171 -9.90 0.06 38.91
N GLY A 172 -10.27 -1.09 38.36
CA GLY A 172 -10.30 -2.37 39.09
C GLY A 172 -11.58 -3.17 38.96
N ARG A 173 -11.58 -4.13 38.02
CA ARG A 173 -11.92 -5.54 38.25
C ARG A 173 -11.91 -6.28 36.92
N SER A 174 -11.26 -7.43 36.93
CA SER A 174 -11.31 -8.48 35.91
C SER A 174 -12.75 -8.93 35.66
N GLY A 175 -13.39 -8.35 34.65
CA GLY A 175 -14.68 -8.79 34.14
C GLY A 175 -14.50 -9.25 32.70
N ILE A 176 -14.62 -10.56 32.49
CA ILE A 176 -14.72 -11.18 31.17
C ILE A 176 -16.05 -10.70 30.57
N GLY A 177 -15.98 -9.68 29.72
CA GLY A 177 -17.13 -9.17 28.97
C GLY A 177 -17.35 -10.00 27.71
N TYR A 178 -18.53 -10.62 27.64
CA TYR A 178 -19.03 -11.32 26.46
C TYR A 178 -19.19 -10.35 25.27
N LEU A 179 -18.56 -10.67 24.14
CA LEU A 179 -18.88 -10.09 22.84
C LEU A 179 -20.18 -10.72 22.31
N PRO A 180 -21.11 -9.92 21.74
CA PRO A 180 -22.32 -10.46 21.13
C PRO A 180 -22.01 -11.21 19.82
N PRO A 181 -22.67 -12.36 19.56
CA PRO A 181 -22.29 -13.33 18.52
C PRO A 181 -22.63 -12.96 17.06
N HIS A 182 -23.05 -11.73 16.76
CA HIS A 182 -23.52 -11.36 15.41
C HIS A 182 -22.46 -10.68 14.51
N TRP A 183 -21.18 -10.69 14.91
CA TRP A 183 -20.07 -10.09 14.15
C TRP A 183 -19.03 -11.13 13.68
N ALA A 184 -19.48 -12.34 13.36
CA ALA A 184 -18.67 -13.35 12.69
C ALA A 184 -19.14 -13.48 11.23
N CYS A 185 -18.55 -12.67 10.34
CA CYS A 185 -18.43 -12.93 8.92
C CYS A 185 -16.95 -12.81 8.55
#